data_AF-A0A0A7LMU8-F1
#
_entry.id   AF-A0A0A7LMU8-F1
#
_cell.length_a   1.000
_cell.length_b   1.000
_cell.length_c   1.000
_cell.angle_alpha   90.00
_cell.angle_beta   90.00
_cell.angle_gamma   90.00
#
_symmetry.space_group_name_H-M   'P 1'
#
loop_
_entity.id
_entity.type
_entity.pdbx_description
1 polymer ?
#
loop_
_entity_poly.entity_id
_entity_poly.type
_entity_poly.pdbx_seq_one_letter_code
_entity_poly.pdbx_strand_id
1 'polypeptide(L)'
;MPQDPSPLDTLRQLKEWLDAGTITQQEFDTLKRKLLFSEGNAAEPAAPVKEPTETSIPVPVEDPLLRPFVLGEEPTPVAPLPPQAPATPAESFNHPIIAGRPGTSPTAENPYEPTTELPVDNSPETTPPRNPLALVLIIGGIVALLGLVLYLAMGSRESEHLTSISQSPADSVAVHPEEGPQAEQIELPPAAAPETVRVVPATPPPAVTTAADSVTQPATQPTPTASPAPAAAPVDADLRTQVQSALNAYYEDLKAAPFNASQHFAGQVERFYTQQNTTPAAIEAELAKSHFPEFQEAETIIEPGTLQIGPETNDGSRVVTYREKSRAFRVSRQQHQQTTAQVRVRFNRNLKIVYLRQERLLENTFTD
;
A
#
# COMPACT_ATOMS: atom_id res chain seq x y z
N MET A 1 -36.15 37.64 -7.32
CA MET A 1 -34.80 37.48 -6.73
C MET A 1 -34.56 35.98 -6.60
N PRO A 2 -33.51 35.42 -7.22
CA PRO A 2 -33.16 34.02 -6.98
C PRO A 2 -32.79 33.87 -5.49
N GLN A 3 -33.40 32.89 -4.83
CA GLN A 3 -33.03 32.53 -3.46
C GLN A 3 -31.66 31.84 -3.52
N ASP A 4 -30.67 32.40 -2.83
CA ASP A 4 -29.39 31.72 -2.65
C ASP A 4 -29.65 30.38 -1.94
N PRO A 5 -29.09 29.26 -2.46
CA PRO A 5 -29.31 27.95 -1.88
C PRO A 5 -28.82 27.95 -0.43
N SER A 6 -29.68 27.50 0.48
CA SER A 6 -29.37 27.45 1.91
C SER A 6 -28.07 26.66 2.15
N PRO A 7 -27.19 27.09 3.07
CA PRO A 7 -25.96 26.36 3.41
C PRO A 7 -26.22 24.92 3.88
N LEU A 8 -27.43 24.63 4.37
CA LEU A 8 -27.83 23.25 4.70
C LEU A 8 -28.12 22.40 3.46
N ASP A 9 -28.64 23.00 2.38
CA ASP A 9 -28.91 22.27 1.14
C ASP A 9 -27.61 21.90 0.42
N THR A 10 -26.61 22.80 0.44
CA THR A 10 -25.29 22.50 -0.13
C THR A 10 -24.56 21.41 0.63
N LEU A 11 -24.68 21.35 1.97
CA LEU A 11 -24.13 20.24 2.76
C LEU A 11 -24.82 18.90 2.45
N ARG A 12 -26.14 18.92 2.22
CA ARG A 12 -26.89 17.73 1.81
C ARG A 12 -26.44 17.24 0.43
N GLN A 13 -26.25 18.15 -0.52
CA GLN A 13 -25.76 17.85 -1.86
C GLN A 13 -24.33 17.28 -1.86
N LEU A 14 -23.43 17.84 -1.03
CA LEU A 14 -22.08 17.30 -0.87
C LEU A 14 -22.09 15.86 -0.33
N LYS A 15 -23.00 15.55 0.60
CA LYS A 15 -23.16 14.19 1.11
C LYS A 15 -23.69 13.24 0.03
N GLU A 16 -24.63 13.70 -0.79
CA GLU A 16 -25.16 12.91 -1.90
C GLU A 16 -24.07 12.60 -2.94
N TRP A 17 -23.17 13.54 -3.23
CA TRP A 17 -22.01 13.28 -4.11
C TRP A 17 -20.99 12.33 -3.50
N LEU A 18 -20.81 12.34 -2.18
CA LEU A 18 -19.99 11.38 -1.46
C LEU A 18 -20.60 9.97 -1.57
N ASP A 19 -21.90 9.85 -1.31
CA ASP A 19 -22.64 8.57 -1.37
C ASP A 19 -22.69 8.03 -2.81
N ALA A 20 -22.72 8.92 -3.81
CA ALA A 20 -22.61 8.56 -5.24
C ALA A 20 -21.18 8.22 -5.70
N GLY A 21 -20.17 8.35 -4.83
CA GLY A 21 -18.76 8.12 -5.17
C GLY A 21 -18.21 9.13 -6.18
N THR A 22 -18.87 10.28 -6.36
CA THR A 22 -18.44 11.35 -7.27
C THR A 22 -17.34 12.19 -6.63
N ILE A 23 -17.32 12.29 -5.31
CA ILE A 23 -16.25 12.90 -4.53
C ILE A 23 -15.71 11.92 -3.48
N THR A 24 -14.44 12.08 -3.13
CA THR A 24 -13.78 11.34 -2.07
C THR A 24 -14.07 11.93 -0.69
N GLN A 25 -13.85 11.15 0.37
CA GLN A 25 -14.03 11.62 1.76
C GLN A 25 -13.20 12.86 2.08
N GLN A 26 -11.97 12.93 1.54
CA GLN A 26 -11.06 14.06 1.75
C GLN A 26 -11.56 15.35 1.05
N GLU A 27 -12.16 15.22 -0.13
CA GLU A 27 -12.76 16.34 -0.85
C GLU A 27 -14.02 16.85 -0.13
N PHE A 28 -14.85 15.94 0.39
CA PHE A 28 -16.01 16.29 1.21
C PHE A 28 -15.62 17.13 2.44
N ASP A 29 -14.61 16.71 3.20
CA ASP A 29 -14.17 17.46 4.39
C ASP A 29 -13.59 18.84 4.05
N THR A 30 -12.90 18.93 2.91
CA THR A 30 -12.33 20.20 2.42
C THR A 30 -13.45 21.17 2.00
N LEU A 31 -14.46 20.68 1.27
CA LEU A 31 -15.61 21.47 0.81
C LEU A 31 -16.52 21.88 1.97
N LYS A 32 -16.76 20.98 2.93
CA LYS A 32 -17.49 21.28 4.16
C LYS A 32 -16.81 22.38 4.98
N ARG A 33 -15.49 22.31 5.13
CA ARG A 33 -14.71 23.36 5.81
C ARG A 33 -14.83 24.69 5.06
N LYS A 34 -14.69 24.68 3.73
CA LYS A 34 -14.86 25.91 2.93
C LYS A 34 -16.24 26.54 3.11
N LEU A 35 -17.30 25.73 3.13
CA LEU A 35 -18.69 26.20 3.31
C LEU A 35 -18.91 26.85 4.68
N LEU A 36 -18.50 26.18 5.76
CA LEU A 36 -18.70 26.66 7.13
C LEU A 36 -17.84 27.87 7.50
N PHE A 37 -16.69 28.06 6.84
CA PHE A 37 -15.75 29.13 7.18
C PHE A 37 -15.69 30.27 6.15
N SER A 38 -16.30 30.15 4.96
CA SER A 38 -16.33 31.23 3.95
C SER A 38 -17.63 32.06 3.96
N GLU A 39 -18.59 31.76 4.82
CA GLU A 39 -19.91 32.45 4.88
C GLU A 39 -19.86 33.84 5.58
N GLY A 40 -18.67 34.36 5.86
CA GLY A 40 -18.45 35.67 6.48
C GLY A 40 -17.87 36.75 5.58
N ASN A 41 -17.62 36.49 4.29
CA ASN A 41 -16.98 37.48 3.42
C ASN A 41 -17.62 37.56 2.02
N ALA A 42 -18.88 38.03 1.99
CA ALA A 42 -19.50 38.57 0.79
C ALA A 42 -19.38 40.10 0.80
N ALA A 43 -18.20 40.58 0.40
CA ALA A 43 -18.03 41.92 -0.18
C ALA A 43 -17.18 41.75 -1.45
N GLU A 44 -17.79 42.11 -2.58
CA GLU A 44 -17.25 42.06 -3.95
C GLU A 44 -16.26 43.23 -4.22
N PRO A 45 -15.64 43.37 -5.41
CA PRO A 45 -14.29 42.92 -5.74
C PRO A 45 -13.29 44.07 -6.00
N ALA A 46 -11.99 43.79 -5.88
CA ALA A 46 -10.94 44.57 -6.56
C ALA A 46 -9.76 43.64 -6.93
N ALA A 47 -9.52 43.49 -8.23
CA ALA A 47 -8.29 42.92 -8.79
C ALA A 47 -7.16 43.98 -8.83
N PRO A 48 -5.94 43.67 -9.30
CA PRO A 48 -5.05 42.56 -8.96
C PRO A 48 -3.64 43.09 -8.59
N VAL A 49 -2.88 42.45 -7.69
CA VAL A 49 -1.45 42.75 -7.51
C VAL A 49 -0.63 41.49 -7.25
N LYS A 50 0.12 41.12 -8.30
CA LYS A 50 1.46 40.51 -8.34
C LYS A 50 1.67 39.13 -7.69
N GLU A 51 1.95 38.17 -8.58
CA GLU A 51 3.08 37.21 -8.53
C GLU A 51 4.25 37.64 -7.63
N PRO A 52 5.05 36.70 -7.04
CA PRO A 52 5.85 35.84 -7.93
C PRO A 52 6.33 34.47 -7.39
N THR A 53 6.87 33.71 -8.36
CA THR A 53 8.04 32.79 -8.28
C THR A 53 7.86 31.39 -7.69
N GLU A 54 7.65 30.44 -8.61
CA GLU A 54 8.53 29.30 -8.96
C GLU A 54 9.40 28.67 -7.87
N THR A 55 9.06 27.41 -7.58
CA THR A 55 9.92 26.21 -7.62
C THR A 55 11.43 26.44 -7.82
N SER A 56 12.24 26.09 -6.82
CA SER A 56 13.67 25.87 -6.98
C SER A 56 14.06 24.42 -6.64
N ILE A 57 14.97 23.92 -7.45
CA ILE A 57 15.44 22.54 -7.63
C ILE A 57 16.63 22.29 -6.68
N PRO A 58 16.79 21.09 -6.08
CA PRO A 58 17.96 20.77 -5.25
C PRO A 58 19.13 20.22 -6.10
N VAL A 59 20.28 20.90 -6.10
CA VAL A 59 21.60 20.38 -6.53
C VAL A 59 22.72 21.15 -5.77
N PRO A 60 23.98 20.69 -5.78
CA PRO A 60 24.60 19.73 -4.87
C PRO A 60 25.48 20.43 -3.80
N VAL A 61 25.53 19.88 -2.58
CA VAL A 61 26.46 20.35 -1.55
C VAL A 61 27.84 19.72 -1.81
N GLU A 62 28.76 20.54 -2.30
CA GLU A 62 30.20 20.29 -2.20
C GLU A 62 30.69 20.57 -0.77
N ASP A 63 31.51 19.61 -0.32
CA ASP A 63 32.58 19.62 0.68
C ASP A 63 32.82 20.90 1.51
N PRO A 64 32.87 20.76 2.85
CA PRO A 64 34.03 21.31 3.54
C PRO A 64 34.63 20.35 4.58
N LEU A 65 35.85 19.92 4.27
CA LEU A 65 37.07 20.24 5.02
C LEU A 65 37.03 20.07 6.54
N LEU A 66 37.82 19.05 6.93
CA LEU A 66 38.77 19.06 8.06
C LEU A 66 38.18 18.93 9.47
N ARG A 67 37.97 17.67 9.86
CA ARG A 67 38.04 17.27 11.27
C ARG A 67 39.51 17.18 11.69
N PRO A 68 39.86 17.53 12.94
CA PRO A 68 41.22 17.45 13.44
C PRO A 68 41.74 16.01 13.38
N PHE A 69 42.92 15.84 12.79
CA PHE A 69 43.69 14.61 12.82
C PHE A 69 43.96 14.22 14.28
N VAL A 70 43.36 13.11 14.73
CA VAL A 70 43.83 12.39 15.91
C VAL A 70 45.02 11.55 15.45
N LEU A 71 46.18 11.91 15.97
CA LEU A 71 47.46 11.26 15.71
C LEU A 71 47.41 9.81 16.25
N GLY A 72 47.80 8.87 15.39
CA GLY A 72 47.71 7.42 15.53
C GLY A 72 47.81 6.81 16.93
N GLU A 73 46.81 5.98 17.26
CA GLU A 73 47.08 4.75 18.00
C GLU A 73 47.65 3.73 17.03
N GLU A 74 48.89 3.33 17.33
CA GLU A 74 49.67 2.29 16.69
C GLU A 74 48.88 0.97 16.70
N PRO A 75 48.74 0.26 15.56
CA PRO A 75 48.07 -1.02 15.53
C PRO A 75 48.85 -2.00 16.40
N THR A 76 48.31 -2.33 17.57
CA THR A 76 48.80 -3.47 18.36
C THR A 76 48.81 -4.71 17.46
N PRO A 77 49.95 -5.41 17.35
CA PRO A 77 50.03 -6.64 16.58
C PRO A 77 49.03 -7.65 17.15
N VAL A 78 48.03 -8.00 16.34
CA VAL A 78 47.09 -9.08 16.67
C VAL A 78 47.90 -10.35 16.80
N ALA A 79 47.96 -10.89 18.03
CA ALA A 79 48.57 -12.19 18.28
C ALA A 79 47.89 -13.24 17.39
N PRO A 80 48.66 -14.16 16.77
CA PRO A 80 48.08 -15.25 15.99
C PRO A 80 47.12 -16.06 16.87
N LEU A 81 45.86 -16.14 16.45
CA LEU A 81 44.88 -17.03 17.04
C LEU A 81 45.44 -18.45 17.05
N PRO A 82 45.34 -19.20 18.17
CA PRO A 82 45.73 -20.59 18.22
C PRO A 82 44.94 -21.38 17.17
N PRO A 83 45.53 -22.43 16.57
CA PRO A 83 44.83 -23.28 15.61
C PRO A 83 43.55 -23.81 16.23
N GLN A 84 42.40 -23.43 15.64
CA GLN A 84 41.12 -24.01 16.00
C GLN A 84 41.20 -25.52 15.75
N ALA A 85 40.95 -26.29 16.81
CA ALA A 85 40.83 -27.74 16.71
C ALA A 85 39.76 -28.11 15.66
N PRO A 86 39.89 -29.26 14.98
CA PRO A 86 38.89 -29.72 14.04
C PRO A 86 37.52 -29.75 14.70
N ALA A 87 36.54 -29.10 14.06
CA ALA A 87 35.14 -29.23 14.44
C ALA A 87 34.79 -30.73 14.45
N THR A 88 34.45 -31.24 15.64
CA THR A 88 33.82 -32.54 15.78
C THR A 88 32.57 -32.58 14.91
N PRO A 89 32.35 -33.64 14.11
CA PRO A 89 31.11 -33.79 13.35
C PRO A 89 29.93 -33.72 14.32
N ALA A 90 29.00 -32.81 14.08
CA ALA A 90 27.76 -32.74 14.83
C ALA A 90 27.09 -34.11 14.78
N GLU A 91 26.74 -34.63 15.95
CA GLU A 91 25.97 -35.85 16.13
C GLU A 91 24.70 -35.77 15.29
N SER A 92 24.63 -36.67 14.30
CA SER A 92 23.42 -36.98 13.56
C SER A 92 22.32 -37.32 14.56
N PHE A 93 21.30 -36.47 14.64
CA PHE A 93 20.05 -36.81 15.29
C PHE A 93 19.43 -37.99 14.55
N ASN A 94 19.67 -39.17 15.10
CA ASN A 94 19.05 -40.43 14.78
C ASN A 94 17.56 -40.31 15.11
N HIS A 95 16.72 -40.09 14.11
CA HIS A 95 15.29 -40.38 14.23
C HIS A 95 15.12 -41.91 14.30
N PRO A 96 14.34 -42.46 15.24
CA PRO A 96 14.10 -43.89 15.29
C PRO A 96 13.34 -44.33 14.03
N ILE A 97 14.03 -45.12 13.21
CA ILE A 97 13.44 -45.92 12.15
C ILE A 97 12.48 -46.92 12.80
N ILE A 98 11.17 -46.73 12.60
CA ILE A 98 10.17 -47.75 12.86
C ILE A 98 10.36 -48.84 11.80
N ALA A 99 11.22 -49.80 12.13
CA ALA A 99 11.35 -51.06 11.41
C ALA A 99 10.13 -51.93 11.72
N GLY A 100 9.26 -52.15 10.73
CA GLY A 100 8.07 -52.97 10.98
C GLY A 100 7.08 -53.14 9.84
N ARG A 101 7.50 -53.33 8.59
CA ARG A 101 6.66 -54.11 7.66
C ARG A 101 7.50 -54.85 6.60
N PRO A 102 7.57 -56.19 6.67
CA PRO A 102 8.25 -56.99 5.67
C PRO A 102 7.47 -56.96 4.34
N GLY A 103 8.22 -56.91 3.26
CA GLY A 103 7.72 -56.66 1.92
C GLY A 103 6.97 -57.82 1.27
N THR A 104 6.27 -57.45 0.21
CA THR A 104 5.99 -58.32 -0.93
C THR A 104 6.26 -57.55 -2.21
N SER A 105 7.10 -58.19 -3.01
CA SER A 105 7.71 -57.86 -4.30
C SER A 105 6.74 -57.48 -5.45
N PRO A 106 7.29 -57.05 -6.61
CA PRO A 106 6.61 -56.28 -7.65
C PRO A 106 6.02 -57.15 -8.77
N THR A 107 5.39 -56.48 -9.75
CA THR A 107 5.01 -56.94 -11.11
C THR A 107 3.52 -57.20 -11.29
N ALA A 108 2.86 -56.32 -12.05
CA ALA A 108 2.00 -56.70 -13.18
C ALA A 108 1.56 -55.44 -13.93
N GLU A 109 2.22 -55.18 -15.04
CA GLU A 109 1.69 -54.45 -16.18
C GLU A 109 0.34 -55.07 -16.58
N ASN A 110 -0.73 -54.28 -16.63
CA ASN A 110 -2.01 -54.71 -17.18
C ASN A 110 -2.67 -53.54 -17.92
N PRO A 111 -2.70 -53.56 -19.26
CA PRO A 111 -3.40 -52.56 -20.05
C PRO A 111 -4.83 -53.06 -20.30
N TYR A 112 -5.82 -52.48 -19.61
CA TYR A 112 -7.23 -52.60 -20.00
C TYR A 112 -8.04 -51.43 -19.41
N GLU A 113 -8.46 -50.49 -20.28
CA GLU A 113 -9.69 -49.72 -20.06
C GLU A 113 -10.88 -50.69 -20.09
N PRO A 114 -11.92 -50.50 -19.25
CA PRO A 114 -13.08 -49.74 -19.74
C PRO A 114 -13.87 -48.95 -18.69
N THR A 115 -14.51 -47.88 -19.17
CA THR A 115 -15.85 -47.36 -18.79
C THR A 115 -16.21 -47.29 -17.30
N THR A 116 -16.13 -46.09 -16.71
CA THR A 116 -16.81 -45.76 -15.45
C THR A 116 -18.15 -45.08 -15.74
N GLU A 117 -19.23 -45.84 -15.55
CA GLU A 117 -20.58 -45.31 -15.38
C GLU A 117 -20.67 -44.47 -14.10
N LEU A 118 -21.39 -43.35 -14.17
CA LEU A 118 -21.68 -42.45 -13.05
C LEU A 118 -22.57 -43.18 -12.02
N PRO A 119 -22.18 -43.28 -10.73
CA PRO A 119 -23.08 -43.76 -9.71
C PRO A 119 -24.03 -42.63 -9.31
N VAL A 120 -25.32 -42.88 -9.47
CA VAL A 120 -26.40 -42.11 -8.83
C VAL A 120 -26.35 -42.40 -7.34
N ASP A 121 -25.83 -41.44 -6.57
CA ASP A 121 -25.81 -41.48 -5.11
C ASP A 121 -27.21 -41.10 -4.58
N ASN A 122 -28.01 -42.13 -4.25
CA ASN A 122 -29.24 -42.02 -3.47
C ASN A 122 -28.95 -42.57 -2.07
N SER A 123 -28.25 -41.82 -1.25
CA SER A 123 -28.10 -42.10 0.18
C SER A 123 -29.17 -41.34 0.98
N PRO A 124 -29.92 -42.02 1.89
CA PRO A 124 -30.95 -41.38 2.69
C PRO A 124 -30.32 -40.40 3.68
N GLU A 125 -30.80 -39.16 3.63
CA GLU A 125 -30.38 -38.03 4.46
C GLU A 125 -30.64 -38.34 5.95
N THR A 126 -29.63 -38.88 6.62
CA THR A 126 -29.67 -39.17 8.05
C THR A 126 -29.34 -37.88 8.80
N THR A 127 -30.40 -37.19 9.25
CA THR A 127 -30.22 -36.02 10.11
C THR A 127 -29.62 -36.46 11.44
N PRO A 128 -28.46 -35.92 11.85
CA PRO A 128 -27.81 -36.32 13.09
C PRO A 128 -28.68 -35.96 14.31
N PRO A 129 -28.65 -36.80 15.38
CA PRO A 129 -29.46 -36.59 16.57
C PRO A 129 -29.11 -35.25 17.23
N ARG A 130 -30.10 -34.36 17.34
CA ARG A 130 -29.94 -33.04 17.95
C ARG A 130 -29.55 -33.21 19.43
N ASN A 131 -28.33 -32.81 19.77
CA ASN A 131 -27.87 -32.75 21.15
C ASN A 131 -28.54 -31.53 21.85
N PRO A 132 -29.43 -31.75 22.84
CA PRO A 132 -30.16 -30.66 23.49
C PRO A 132 -29.24 -29.71 24.26
N LEU A 133 -28.06 -30.18 24.67
CA LEU A 133 -27.08 -29.36 25.37
C LEU A 133 -26.47 -28.29 24.45
N ALA A 134 -26.22 -28.63 23.18
CA ALA A 134 -25.75 -27.66 22.19
C ALA A 134 -26.79 -26.55 21.96
N LEU A 135 -28.08 -26.88 21.96
CA LEU A 135 -29.15 -25.90 21.82
C LEU A 135 -29.23 -24.95 23.03
N VAL A 136 -29.06 -25.45 24.25
CA VAL A 136 -29.00 -24.60 25.46
C VAL A 136 -27.79 -23.68 25.44
N LEU A 137 -26.62 -24.17 25.01
CA LEU A 137 -25.41 -23.35 24.88
C LEU A 137 -25.56 -22.25 23.81
N ILE A 138 -26.17 -22.57 22.66
CA ILE A 138 -26.43 -21.59 21.60
C ILE A 138 -27.36 -20.48 22.11
N ILE A 139 -28.47 -20.84 22.76
CA ILE A 139 -29.43 -19.86 23.29
C ILE A 139 -28.79 -19.02 24.39
N GLY A 140 -28.06 -19.64 25.32
CA GLY A 140 -27.35 -18.94 26.39
C GLY A 140 -26.29 -17.98 25.86
N GLY A 141 -25.54 -18.39 24.83
CA GLY A 141 -24.54 -17.54 24.17
C GLY A 141 -25.16 -16.31 23.51
N ILE A 142 -26.30 -16.46 22.83
CA ILE A 142 -27.02 -15.33 22.22
C ILE A 142 -27.49 -14.34 23.29
N VAL A 143 -28.04 -14.81 24.40
CA VAL A 143 -28.50 -13.94 25.51
C VAL A 143 -27.32 -13.21 26.16
N ALA A 144 -26.20 -13.89 26.38
CA ALA A 144 -24.99 -13.27 26.93
C ALA A 144 -24.41 -12.19 25.99
N LEU A 145 -24.38 -12.47 24.68
CA LEU A 145 -23.91 -11.51 23.68
C LEU A 145 -24.81 -10.28 23.61
N LEU A 146 -26.14 -10.46 23.64
CA LEU A 146 -27.08 -9.34 23.70
C LEU A 146 -26.91 -8.50 24.98
N GLY A 147 -26.67 -9.15 26.12
CA GLY A 147 -26.34 -8.45 27.38
C GLY A 147 -25.07 -7.61 27.29
N LEU A 148 -24.02 -8.15 26.65
CA LEU A 148 -22.75 -7.43 26.44
C LEU A 148 -22.94 -6.22 25.51
N VAL A 149 -23.69 -6.38 24.41
CA VAL A 149 -23.98 -5.27 23.49
C VAL A 149 -24.78 -4.17 24.19
N LEU A 150 -25.78 -4.53 25.00
CA LEU A 150 -26.55 -3.58 25.78
C LEU A 150 -25.67 -2.86 26.81
N TYR A 151 -24.78 -3.59 27.50
CA TYR A 151 -23.82 -3.05 28.44
C TYR A 151 -22.85 -2.05 27.79
N LEU A 152 -22.30 -2.39 26.62
CA LEU A 152 -21.43 -1.49 25.84
C LEU A 152 -22.19 -0.25 25.34
N ALA A 153 -23.45 -0.41 24.93
CA ALA A 153 -24.29 0.71 24.51
C ALA A 153 -24.64 1.68 25.66
N MET A 154 -24.72 1.16 26.90
CA MET A 154 -24.99 1.96 28.09
C MET A 154 -23.73 2.57 28.72
N GLY A 155 -22.57 1.93 28.58
CA GLY A 155 -21.32 2.30 29.28
C GLY A 155 -20.33 3.18 28.51
N SER A 156 -20.60 3.57 27.25
CA SER A 156 -19.60 4.19 26.36
C SER A 156 -19.73 5.70 26.14
N ARG A 157 -20.35 6.46 27.05
CA ARG A 157 -20.58 7.92 26.85
C ARG A 157 -19.70 8.90 27.65
N GLU A 158 -18.74 8.46 28.46
CA GLU A 158 -17.94 9.38 29.30
C GLU A 158 -16.42 9.17 29.24
N SER A 159 -15.83 9.15 28.04
CA SER A 159 -14.39 9.35 27.81
C SER A 159 -14.17 9.24 26.30
N GLU A 160 -13.93 10.32 25.55
CA GLU A 160 -12.59 10.88 25.36
C GLU A 160 -12.70 12.28 24.70
N HIS A 161 -13.00 13.32 25.49
CA HIS A 161 -12.49 14.65 25.18
C HIS A 161 -11.07 14.75 25.71
N LEU A 162 -10.11 14.08 25.05
CA LEU A 162 -8.69 14.39 25.22
C LEU A 162 -8.34 15.59 24.35
N THR A 163 -8.84 16.74 24.76
CA THR A 163 -8.11 18.00 24.61
C THR A 163 -6.81 17.90 25.40
N SER A 164 -5.66 17.91 24.74
CA SER A 164 -4.43 18.52 25.27
C SER A 164 -3.35 18.59 24.18
N ILE A 165 -3.46 19.63 23.38
CA ILE A 165 -2.35 20.24 22.66
C ILE A 165 -1.55 21.01 23.73
N SER A 166 -0.61 20.35 24.40
CA SER A 166 0.37 21.04 25.24
C SER A 166 1.50 21.54 24.35
N GLN A 167 1.27 22.66 23.65
CA GLN A 167 2.36 23.52 23.19
C GLN A 167 3.04 24.13 24.42
N SER A 168 4.29 23.74 24.67
CA SER A 168 5.13 24.35 25.70
C SER A 168 5.69 25.67 25.17
N PRO A 169 5.57 26.80 25.90
CA PRO A 169 6.11 28.11 25.49
C PRO A 169 7.65 28.22 25.62
N ALA A 170 8.37 27.12 25.74
CA ALA A 170 9.83 27.10 25.89
C ALA A 170 10.61 27.03 24.55
N ASP A 171 9.94 26.83 23.41
CA ASP A 171 10.60 26.63 22.11
C ASP A 171 10.63 27.90 21.23
N SER A 172 10.61 29.07 21.87
CA SER A 172 10.84 30.37 21.23
C SER A 172 12.12 31.00 21.78
N VAL A 173 13.25 30.32 21.57
CA VAL A 173 14.56 30.98 21.69
C VAL A 173 14.84 31.63 20.34
N ALA A 174 14.73 32.96 20.32
CA ALA A 174 15.15 33.79 19.20
C ALA A 174 16.64 33.53 18.92
N VAL A 175 16.94 32.86 17.82
CA VAL A 175 18.30 32.73 17.32
C VAL A 175 18.68 34.08 16.71
N HIS A 176 19.61 34.78 17.36
CA HIS A 176 20.26 35.96 16.83
C HIS A 176 21.13 35.51 15.64
N PRO A 177 20.89 35.96 14.41
CA PRO A 177 21.78 35.63 13.30
C PRO A 177 23.16 36.23 13.58
N GLU A 178 24.18 35.36 13.63
CA GLU A 178 25.58 35.74 13.75
C GLU A 178 26.04 36.31 12.39
N GLU A 179 26.37 37.60 12.36
CA GLU A 179 26.98 38.26 11.21
C GLU A 179 28.41 37.75 11.05
N GLY A 180 28.58 36.70 10.23
CA GLY A 180 29.88 36.26 9.75
C GLY A 180 30.47 37.22 8.70
N PRO A 181 31.81 37.25 8.52
CA PRO A 181 32.48 38.20 7.66
C PRO A 181 32.08 38.00 6.18
N GLN A 182 31.64 39.10 5.56
CA GLN A 182 31.32 39.19 4.13
C GLN A 182 32.52 38.73 3.31
N ALA A 183 32.40 37.56 2.66
CA ALA A 183 33.32 37.15 1.63
C ALA A 183 33.19 38.10 0.42
N GLU A 184 34.35 38.40 -0.16
CA GLU A 184 34.54 39.36 -1.24
C GLU A 184 33.60 39.13 -2.43
N GLN A 185 33.01 40.23 -2.88
CA GLN A 185 32.10 40.34 -4.00
C GLN A 185 32.83 39.97 -5.31
N ILE A 186 32.56 38.78 -5.85
CA ILE A 186 33.04 38.36 -7.16
C ILE A 186 32.27 39.16 -8.24
N GLU A 187 32.97 40.07 -8.91
CA GLU A 187 32.51 40.76 -10.12
C GLU A 187 32.25 39.74 -11.24
N LEU A 188 30.99 39.55 -11.62
CA LEU A 188 30.62 38.88 -12.86
C LEU A 188 30.61 39.89 -14.03
N PRO A 189 31.13 39.52 -15.22
CA PRO A 189 31.18 40.39 -16.38
C PRO A 189 29.78 40.68 -16.97
N PRO A 190 29.63 41.79 -17.72
CA PRO A 190 28.35 42.32 -18.16
C PRO A 190 27.64 41.48 -19.22
N ALA A 191 26.31 41.51 -19.10
CA ALA A 191 25.29 40.81 -19.88
C ALA A 191 25.39 40.95 -21.41
N ALA A 192 25.19 39.84 -22.11
CA ALA A 192 24.81 39.83 -23.52
C ALA A 192 23.28 39.93 -23.65
N ALA A 193 22.85 40.73 -24.63
CA ALA A 193 21.50 41.23 -24.85
C ALA A 193 20.41 40.14 -25.05
N PRO A 194 19.14 40.42 -24.67
CA PRO A 194 18.03 39.54 -24.94
C PRO A 194 17.59 39.57 -26.41
N GLU A 195 17.48 38.41 -27.04
CA GLU A 195 16.81 38.21 -28.33
C GLU A 195 15.30 38.47 -28.18
N THR A 196 14.77 39.37 -29.00
CA THR A 196 13.35 39.66 -29.12
C THR A 196 12.64 38.57 -29.93
N VAL A 197 11.98 37.63 -29.26
CA VAL A 197 11.04 36.70 -29.90
C VAL A 197 9.67 37.38 -30.03
N ARG A 198 9.27 37.67 -31.27
CA ARG A 198 7.94 38.19 -31.62
C ARG A 198 6.90 37.07 -31.52
N VAL A 199 6.13 37.06 -30.43
CA VAL A 199 4.91 36.24 -30.32
C VAL A 199 3.75 36.98 -30.95
N VAL A 200 3.19 36.42 -32.04
CA VAL A 200 1.99 36.90 -32.71
C VAL A 200 0.75 36.41 -31.95
N PRO A 201 -0.17 37.28 -31.51
CA PRO A 201 -1.39 36.86 -30.84
C PRO A 201 -2.35 36.14 -31.81
N ALA A 202 -2.75 34.91 -31.45
CA ALA A 202 -3.80 34.19 -32.16
C ALA A 202 -5.18 34.76 -31.79
N THR A 203 -5.93 35.13 -32.82
CA THR A 203 -7.30 35.65 -32.80
C THR A 203 -8.32 34.68 -32.18
N PRO A 204 -9.26 35.17 -31.36
CA PRO A 204 -10.39 34.37 -30.86
C PRO A 204 -11.49 34.18 -31.94
N PRO A 205 -12.16 33.01 -31.99
CA PRO A 205 -13.30 32.77 -32.88
C PRO A 205 -14.58 33.50 -32.40
N PRO A 206 -15.48 33.85 -33.33
CA PRO A 206 -16.65 34.68 -33.03
C PRO A 206 -17.78 33.93 -32.30
N ALA A 207 -18.48 34.68 -31.47
CA ALA A 207 -19.73 34.29 -30.82
C ALA A 207 -20.88 34.14 -31.83
N VAL A 208 -21.73 33.13 -31.62
CA VAL A 208 -23.03 32.97 -32.29
C VAL A 208 -24.16 33.11 -31.27
N THR A 209 -25.05 34.05 -31.55
CA THR A 209 -26.28 34.37 -30.84
C THR A 209 -27.45 33.46 -31.27
N THR A 210 -28.19 33.00 -30.27
CA THR A 210 -29.63 32.67 -30.16
C THR A 210 -30.52 32.62 -31.41
N ALA A 211 -31.31 31.54 -31.53
CA ALA A 211 -32.68 31.55 -32.07
C ALA A 211 -33.55 30.47 -31.40
N ALA A 212 -34.84 30.79 -31.24
CA ALA A 212 -35.84 30.10 -30.44
C ALA A 212 -36.63 29.00 -31.19
N ASP A 213 -37.36 28.22 -30.37
CA ASP A 213 -38.60 27.48 -30.64
C ASP A 213 -38.69 26.49 -31.81
N SER A 214 -38.82 25.20 -31.50
CA SER A 214 -39.78 24.28 -32.12
C SER A 214 -39.85 22.93 -31.38
N VAL A 215 -41.08 22.55 -31.04
CA VAL A 215 -41.53 21.25 -30.55
C VAL A 215 -41.23 20.15 -31.59
N THR A 216 -40.84 18.95 -31.14
CA THR A 216 -41.31 17.60 -31.58
C THR A 216 -40.22 16.50 -31.60
N GLN A 217 -40.59 15.35 -31.02
CA GLN A 217 -40.11 13.96 -31.20
C GLN A 217 -38.89 13.42 -30.40
N PRO A 218 -39.06 12.30 -29.66
CA PRO A 218 -37.94 11.55 -29.11
C PRO A 218 -37.27 10.72 -30.21
N ALA A 219 -36.10 11.17 -30.65
CA ALA A 219 -35.20 10.37 -31.48
C ALA A 219 -34.28 9.54 -30.57
N THR A 220 -34.26 8.23 -30.81
CA THR A 220 -33.34 7.25 -30.26
C THR A 220 -31.90 7.73 -30.39
N GLN A 221 -31.26 7.95 -29.24
CA GLN A 221 -29.85 8.29 -29.14
C GLN A 221 -29.03 7.13 -29.71
N PRO A 222 -28.17 7.34 -30.72
CA PRO A 222 -27.27 6.31 -31.19
C PRO A 222 -26.30 5.94 -30.07
N THR A 223 -26.30 4.67 -29.69
CA THR A 223 -25.35 4.05 -28.79
C THR A 223 -23.94 4.46 -29.22
N PRO A 224 -23.12 5.09 -28.35
CA PRO A 224 -21.73 5.33 -28.68
C PRO A 224 -21.06 3.99 -28.93
N THR A 225 -20.65 3.75 -30.17
CA THR A 225 -19.80 2.63 -30.56
C THR A 225 -18.58 2.67 -29.65
N ALA A 226 -18.47 1.68 -28.77
CA ALA A 226 -17.34 1.51 -27.88
C ALA A 226 -16.07 1.55 -28.73
N SER A 227 -15.28 2.62 -28.56
CA SER A 227 -13.93 2.70 -29.12
C SER A 227 -13.17 1.46 -28.61
N PRO A 228 -12.59 0.64 -29.49
CA PRO A 228 -11.86 -0.55 -29.06
C PRO A 228 -10.78 -0.12 -28.07
N ALA A 229 -10.80 -0.71 -26.87
CA ALA A 229 -9.76 -0.52 -25.88
C ALA A 229 -8.39 -0.74 -26.56
N PRO A 230 -7.42 0.20 -26.43
CA PRO A 230 -6.12 0.07 -27.07
C PRO A 230 -5.50 -1.28 -26.67
N ALA A 231 -5.19 -2.10 -27.66
CA ALA A 231 -4.46 -3.34 -27.45
C ALA A 231 -3.13 -3.01 -26.77
N ALA A 232 -2.92 -3.53 -25.56
CA ALA A 232 -1.69 -3.35 -24.80
C ALA A 232 -0.48 -3.76 -25.67
N ALA A 233 0.55 -2.94 -25.69
CA ALA A 233 1.71 -3.15 -26.55
C ALA A 233 2.46 -4.44 -26.13
N PRO A 234 3.09 -5.16 -27.07
CA PRO A 234 3.75 -6.44 -26.79
C PRO A 234 4.89 -6.37 -25.76
N VAL A 235 5.49 -5.19 -25.54
CA VAL A 235 6.57 -4.97 -24.56
C VAL A 235 6.11 -5.22 -23.12
N ASP A 236 4.80 -5.10 -22.85
CA ASP A 236 4.26 -5.27 -21.51
C ASP A 236 4.22 -6.74 -21.07
N ALA A 237 4.25 -7.71 -21.99
CA ALA A 237 4.14 -9.13 -21.68
C ALA A 237 5.41 -9.70 -21.01
N ASP A 238 6.59 -9.37 -21.54
CA ASP A 238 7.86 -9.83 -20.99
C ASP A 238 8.11 -9.21 -19.61
N LEU A 239 7.87 -7.90 -19.49
CA LEU A 239 7.96 -7.20 -18.21
C LEU A 239 7.01 -7.79 -17.16
N ARG A 240 5.77 -8.11 -17.56
CA ARG A 240 4.81 -8.75 -16.66
C ARG A 240 5.32 -10.09 -16.12
N THR A 241 5.91 -10.89 -16.99
CA THR A 241 6.51 -12.19 -16.60
C THR A 241 7.66 -11.99 -15.62
N GLN A 242 8.51 -10.98 -15.85
CA GLN A 242 9.63 -10.66 -14.95
C GLN A 242 9.15 -10.15 -13.58
N VAL A 243 8.18 -9.23 -13.55
CA VAL A 243 7.58 -8.71 -12.30
C VAL A 243 6.90 -9.83 -11.53
N GLN A 244 6.14 -10.69 -12.21
CA GLN A 244 5.48 -11.83 -11.57
C GLN A 244 6.50 -12.82 -10.99
N SER A 245 7.59 -13.10 -11.73
CA SER A 245 8.70 -13.93 -11.24
C SER A 245 9.36 -13.32 -9.99
N ALA A 246 9.64 -12.01 -10.00
CA ALA A 246 10.21 -11.30 -8.86
C ALA A 246 9.30 -11.35 -7.62
N LEU A 247 7.99 -11.14 -7.80
CA LEU A 247 7.01 -11.25 -6.71
C LEU A 247 6.91 -12.68 -6.17
N ASN A 248 6.88 -13.69 -7.05
CA ASN A 248 6.86 -15.09 -6.62
C ASN A 248 8.12 -15.43 -5.81
N ALA A 249 9.30 -15.01 -6.26
CA ALA A 249 10.55 -15.21 -5.52
C ALA A 249 10.53 -14.51 -4.14
N TYR A 250 9.95 -13.32 -4.06
CA TYR A 250 9.73 -12.62 -2.78
C TYR A 250 8.81 -13.40 -1.84
N TYR A 251 7.67 -13.90 -2.32
CA TYR A 251 6.73 -14.66 -1.48
C TYR A 251 7.26 -16.04 -1.09
N GLU A 252 8.04 -16.71 -1.94
CA GLU A 252 8.70 -17.96 -1.59
C GLU A 252 9.69 -17.77 -0.43
N ASP A 253 10.50 -16.71 -0.49
CA ASP A 253 11.46 -16.39 0.58
C ASP A 253 10.76 -15.96 1.88
N LEU A 254 9.57 -15.36 1.77
CA LEU A 254 8.77 -14.92 2.93
C LEU A 254 8.10 -16.08 3.70
N LYS A 255 8.07 -17.31 3.16
CA LYS A 255 7.38 -18.44 3.81
C LYS A 255 8.03 -18.90 5.11
N ALA A 256 9.35 -18.71 5.25
CA ALA A 256 10.11 -19.17 6.41
C ALA A 256 11.29 -18.25 6.70
N ALA A 257 11.69 -18.19 7.97
CA ALA A 257 12.94 -17.55 8.35
C ALA A 257 14.14 -18.45 8.00
N PRO A 258 15.32 -17.86 7.68
CA PRO A 258 15.61 -16.42 7.59
C PRO A 258 15.18 -15.82 6.25
N PHE A 259 14.67 -14.59 6.28
CA PHE A 259 14.29 -13.84 5.08
C PHE A 259 15.36 -12.85 4.69
N ASN A 260 15.81 -12.87 3.42
CA ASN A 260 16.86 -11.97 2.95
C ASN A 260 16.26 -10.73 2.27
N ALA A 261 15.94 -9.70 3.05
CA ALA A 261 15.34 -8.48 2.52
C ALA A 261 16.20 -7.79 1.44
N SER A 262 17.53 -7.88 1.53
CA SER A 262 18.44 -7.26 0.56
C SER A 262 18.31 -7.86 -0.85
N GLN A 263 17.80 -9.10 -0.95
CA GLN A 263 17.54 -9.76 -2.22
C GLN A 263 16.30 -9.20 -2.95
N HIS A 264 15.33 -8.64 -2.25
CA HIS A 264 14.06 -8.21 -2.86
C HIS A 264 13.86 -6.69 -2.83
N PHE A 265 14.39 -6.03 -1.82
CA PHE A 265 14.23 -4.58 -1.62
C PHE A 265 15.40 -3.78 -2.16
N ALA A 266 15.14 -2.53 -2.54
CA ALA A 266 16.18 -1.57 -2.84
C ALA A 266 16.93 -1.14 -1.56
N GLY A 267 18.11 -0.53 -1.71
CA GLY A 267 18.89 -0.08 -0.55
C GLY A 267 18.17 0.95 0.33
N GLN A 268 17.21 1.67 -0.24
CA GLN A 268 16.27 2.55 0.46
C GLN A 268 14.85 2.20 0.02
N VAL A 269 13.95 2.04 0.99
CA VAL A 269 12.56 1.67 0.77
C VAL A 269 11.68 2.78 1.35
N GLU A 270 10.90 3.44 0.50
CA GLU A 270 10.04 4.53 0.93
C GLU A 270 8.97 4.07 1.90
N ARG A 271 8.41 2.87 1.66
CA ARG A 271 7.39 2.28 2.52
C ARG A 271 7.39 0.76 2.47
N PHE A 272 7.31 0.15 3.64
CA PHE A 272 7.06 -1.28 3.81
C PHE A 272 5.96 -1.46 4.87
N TYR A 273 4.76 -1.79 4.42
CA TYR A 273 3.53 -1.79 5.24
C TYR A 273 3.31 -0.46 5.98
N THR A 274 3.62 -0.43 7.28
CA THR A 274 3.51 0.72 8.18
C THR A 274 4.83 1.48 8.33
N GLN A 275 5.97 0.87 8.03
CA GLN A 275 7.29 1.50 8.08
C GLN A 275 7.48 2.45 6.91
N GLN A 276 8.13 3.59 7.14
CA GLN A 276 8.46 4.59 6.11
C GLN A 276 9.96 4.86 6.13
N ASN A 277 10.54 5.18 4.97
CA ASN A 277 11.98 5.46 4.79
C ASN A 277 12.86 4.42 5.51
N THR A 278 12.57 3.15 5.25
CA THR A 278 13.20 2.00 5.91
C THR A 278 14.30 1.40 5.03
N THR A 279 15.11 0.54 5.63
CA THR A 279 16.20 -0.17 4.96
C THR A 279 15.91 -1.68 4.94
N PRO A 280 16.53 -2.46 4.03
CA PRO A 280 16.37 -3.91 4.03
C PRO A 280 16.67 -4.56 5.38
N ALA A 281 17.72 -4.12 6.08
CA ALA A 281 18.08 -4.64 7.40
C ALA A 281 16.98 -4.38 8.47
N ALA A 282 16.34 -3.20 8.43
CA ALA A 282 15.24 -2.88 9.33
C ALA A 282 13.95 -3.67 9.00
N ILE A 283 13.70 -3.93 7.72
CA ILE A 283 12.60 -4.80 7.26
C ILE A 283 12.80 -6.23 7.77
N GLU A 284 14.01 -6.78 7.58
CA GLU A 284 14.36 -8.12 8.04
C GLU A 284 14.20 -8.25 9.56
N ALA A 285 14.71 -7.28 10.33
CA ALA A 285 14.57 -7.25 11.78
C ALA A 285 13.11 -7.19 12.23
N GLU A 286 12.25 -6.42 11.54
CA GLU A 286 10.83 -6.36 11.85
C GLU A 286 10.12 -7.68 11.52
N LEU A 287 10.39 -8.28 10.36
CA LEU A 287 9.79 -9.58 10.00
C LEU A 287 10.22 -10.70 10.94
N ALA A 288 11.50 -10.74 11.32
CA ALA A 288 12.04 -11.62 12.36
C ALA A 288 11.32 -11.48 13.70
N LYS A 289 10.93 -10.25 14.04
CA LYS A 289 10.28 -9.92 15.31
C LYS A 289 8.78 -10.18 15.32
N SER A 290 8.06 -9.80 14.27
CA SER A 290 6.59 -9.75 14.28
C SER A 290 5.91 -10.72 13.32
N HIS A 291 6.55 -11.10 12.21
CA HIS A 291 5.92 -11.96 11.20
C HIS A 291 6.15 -13.44 11.49
N PHE A 292 7.40 -13.90 11.46
CA PHE A 292 7.71 -15.33 11.56
C PHE A 292 7.29 -16.01 12.88
N PRO A 293 7.32 -15.33 14.05
CA PRO A 293 6.83 -15.96 15.28
C PRO A 293 5.31 -16.13 15.32
N GLU A 294 4.58 -15.27 14.63
CA GLU A 294 3.12 -15.20 14.69
C GLU A 294 2.44 -16.00 13.58
N PHE A 295 3.04 -16.02 12.39
CA PHE A 295 2.50 -16.63 11.18
C PHE A 295 3.37 -17.82 10.76
N GLN A 296 2.82 -19.02 10.90
CA GLN A 296 3.41 -20.27 10.42
C GLN A 296 2.65 -20.76 9.19
N GLU A 297 3.24 -21.66 8.41
CA GLU A 297 2.60 -22.23 7.22
C GLU A 297 2.07 -21.15 6.26
N ALA A 298 2.80 -20.04 6.16
CA ALA A 298 2.40 -18.91 5.34
C ALA A 298 2.50 -19.28 3.86
N GLU A 299 1.40 -19.14 3.14
CA GLU A 299 1.30 -19.32 1.71
C GLU A 299 0.60 -18.10 1.13
N THR A 300 1.21 -17.45 0.14
CA THR A 300 0.63 -16.30 -0.55
C THR A 300 0.67 -16.52 -2.05
N ILE A 301 -0.48 -16.35 -2.69
CA ILE A 301 -0.69 -16.56 -4.12
C ILE A 301 -1.24 -15.29 -4.73
N ILE A 302 -0.62 -14.81 -5.80
CA ILE A 302 -1.13 -13.68 -6.60
C ILE A 302 -2.30 -14.17 -7.44
N GLU A 303 -3.45 -13.51 -7.35
CA GLU A 303 -4.65 -13.88 -8.10
C GLU A 303 -4.40 -13.71 -9.62
N PRO A 304 -4.49 -14.78 -10.43
CA PRO A 304 -4.19 -14.71 -11.86
C PRO A 304 -5.02 -13.65 -12.58
N GLY A 305 -4.37 -12.90 -13.47
CA GLY A 305 -5.03 -11.84 -14.25
C GLY A 305 -5.27 -10.52 -13.50
N THR A 306 -5.05 -10.46 -12.18
CA THR A 306 -5.24 -9.22 -11.41
C THR A 306 -4.04 -8.27 -11.43
N LEU A 307 -2.87 -8.76 -11.87
CA LEU A 307 -1.64 -7.99 -11.90
C LEU A 307 -1.69 -6.91 -12.99
N GLN A 308 -1.71 -5.65 -12.57
CA GLN A 308 -1.73 -4.47 -13.44
C GLN A 308 -0.43 -3.70 -13.25
N ILE A 309 0.25 -3.40 -14.36
CA ILE A 309 1.49 -2.64 -14.37
C ILE A 309 1.16 -1.25 -14.91
N GLY A 310 1.43 -0.23 -14.11
CA GLY A 310 1.28 1.17 -14.48
C GLY A 310 2.40 1.65 -15.41
N PRO A 311 2.26 2.88 -15.93
CA PRO A 311 3.30 3.49 -16.76
C PRO A 311 4.60 3.67 -15.97
N GLU A 312 5.71 3.77 -16.70
CA GLU A 312 7.01 4.11 -16.13
C GLU A 312 7.03 5.56 -15.66
N THR A 313 7.54 5.77 -14.45
CA THR A 313 7.73 7.09 -13.85
C THR A 313 9.08 7.67 -14.30
N ASN A 314 9.32 8.97 -14.12
CA ASN A 314 10.55 9.66 -14.55
C ASN A 314 11.85 9.03 -13.97
N ASP A 315 11.77 8.42 -12.79
CA ASP A 315 12.86 7.70 -12.12
C ASP A 315 13.10 6.29 -12.70
N GLY A 316 12.30 5.88 -13.69
CA GLY A 316 12.28 4.54 -14.27
C GLY A 316 11.60 3.49 -13.40
N SER A 317 10.91 3.91 -12.34
CA SER A 317 10.14 3.00 -11.51
C SER A 317 8.77 2.71 -12.12
N ARG A 318 8.20 1.55 -11.79
CA ARG A 318 6.86 1.13 -12.24
C ARG A 318 6.03 0.71 -11.04
N VAL A 319 4.81 1.22 -10.99
CA VAL A 319 3.82 0.84 -9.99
C VAL A 319 3.11 -0.42 -10.49
N VAL A 320 2.95 -1.39 -9.61
CA VAL A 320 2.25 -2.65 -9.86
C VAL A 320 1.17 -2.79 -8.81
N THR A 321 -0.04 -3.09 -9.23
CA THR A 321 -1.17 -3.37 -8.35
C THR A 321 -1.73 -4.74 -8.67
N TYR A 322 -2.01 -5.55 -7.65
CA TYR A 322 -2.58 -6.89 -7.80
C TYR A 322 -3.41 -7.27 -6.59
N ARG A 323 -4.14 -8.38 -6.70
CA ARG A 323 -4.81 -9.01 -5.57
C ARG A 323 -4.03 -10.24 -5.16
N GLU A 324 -3.83 -10.41 -3.87
CA GLU A 324 -3.21 -11.60 -3.29
C GLU A 324 -4.20 -12.33 -2.41
N LYS A 325 -4.06 -13.65 -2.36
CA LYS A 325 -4.71 -14.53 -1.39
C LYS A 325 -3.61 -15.13 -0.53
N SER A 326 -3.70 -14.90 0.77
CA SER A 326 -2.75 -15.42 1.74
C SER A 326 -3.45 -16.32 2.74
N ARG A 327 -2.82 -17.44 3.09
CA ARG A 327 -3.21 -18.34 4.17
C ARG A 327 -2.02 -18.48 5.10
N ALA A 328 -2.25 -18.34 6.40
CA ALA A 328 -1.21 -18.61 7.40
C ALA A 328 -1.86 -19.15 8.68
N PHE A 329 -1.18 -20.05 9.37
CA PHE A 329 -1.53 -20.47 10.72
C PHE A 329 -1.06 -19.43 11.73
N ARG A 330 -1.99 -18.87 12.51
CA ARG A 330 -1.70 -17.80 13.46
C ARG A 330 -1.55 -18.38 14.87
N VAL A 331 -0.32 -18.38 15.38
CA VAL A 331 0.06 -19.05 16.64
C VAL A 331 -0.74 -18.53 17.83
N SER A 332 -0.88 -17.21 17.95
CA SER A 332 -1.62 -16.58 19.06
C SER A 332 -3.11 -16.97 19.12
N ARG A 333 -3.70 -17.41 18.01
CA ARG A 333 -5.11 -17.78 17.90
C ARG A 333 -5.35 -19.28 17.71
N GLN A 334 -4.31 -20.05 17.42
CA GLN A 334 -4.41 -21.46 17.06
C GLN A 334 -5.42 -21.70 15.92
N GLN A 335 -5.43 -20.81 14.93
CA GLN A 335 -6.37 -20.84 13.80
C GLN A 335 -5.64 -20.47 12.51
N HIS A 336 -6.10 -21.03 11.40
CA HIS A 336 -5.72 -20.58 10.07
C HIS A 336 -6.44 -19.28 9.74
N GLN A 337 -5.68 -18.27 9.38
CA GLN A 337 -6.19 -17.03 8.84
C GLN A 337 -6.06 -17.06 7.32
N GLN A 338 -7.16 -16.81 6.62
CA GLN A 338 -7.17 -16.60 5.17
C GLN A 338 -7.49 -15.13 4.91
N THR A 339 -6.69 -14.48 4.08
CA THR A 339 -6.88 -13.08 3.72
C THR A 339 -6.84 -12.91 2.21
N THR A 340 -7.74 -12.06 1.71
CA THR A 340 -7.67 -11.55 0.34
C THR A 340 -7.40 -10.06 0.43
N ALA A 341 -6.36 -9.57 -0.22
CA ALA A 341 -5.98 -8.16 -0.15
C ALA A 341 -5.55 -7.59 -1.51
N GLN A 342 -5.74 -6.28 -1.68
CA GLN A 342 -5.20 -5.52 -2.79
C GLN A 342 -3.88 -4.89 -2.36
N VAL A 343 -2.82 -5.17 -3.11
CA VAL A 343 -1.46 -4.72 -2.82
C VAL A 343 -1.00 -3.77 -3.90
N ARG A 344 -0.24 -2.75 -3.49
CA ARG A 344 0.48 -1.83 -4.37
C ARG A 344 1.97 -1.95 -4.08
N VAL A 345 2.71 -2.28 -5.12
CA VAL A 345 4.16 -2.38 -5.10
C VAL A 345 4.74 -1.40 -6.12
N ARG A 346 5.89 -0.81 -5.84
CA ARG A 346 6.65 -0.07 -6.84
C ARG A 346 8.03 -0.70 -6.96
N PHE A 347 8.42 -1.00 -8.20
CA PHE A 347 9.70 -1.56 -8.54
C PHE A 347 10.58 -0.49 -9.18
N ASN A 348 11.87 -0.48 -8.85
CA ASN A 348 12.85 0.30 -9.61
C ASN A 348 13.26 -0.41 -10.91
N ARG A 349 14.16 0.21 -11.68
CA ARG A 349 14.70 -0.36 -12.94
C ARG A 349 15.34 -1.75 -12.79
N ASN A 350 15.80 -2.10 -11.59
CA ASN A 350 16.44 -3.38 -11.29
C ASN A 350 15.44 -4.42 -10.73
N LEU A 351 14.13 -4.16 -10.83
CA LEU A 351 13.06 -4.99 -10.25
C LEU A 351 13.20 -5.20 -8.73
N LYS A 352 13.82 -4.26 -8.02
CA LYS A 352 13.83 -4.22 -6.56
C LYS A 352 12.65 -3.40 -6.06
N ILE A 353 12.06 -3.84 -4.96
CA ILE A 353 10.92 -3.18 -4.33
C ILE A 353 11.38 -1.90 -3.63
N VAL A 354 10.83 -0.75 -4.02
CA VAL A 354 11.04 0.56 -3.38
C VAL A 354 9.85 1.02 -2.55
N TYR A 355 8.67 0.47 -2.80
CA TYR A 355 7.44 0.73 -2.05
C TYR A 355 6.61 -0.54 -2.04
N LEU A 356 6.11 -0.96 -0.88
CA LEU A 356 5.16 -2.06 -0.73
C LEU A 356 4.13 -1.71 0.35
N ARG A 357 2.85 -1.74 -0.03
CA ARG A 357 1.75 -1.51 0.89
C ARG A 357 0.54 -2.36 0.51
N GLN A 358 -0.11 -2.91 1.53
CA GLN A 358 -1.47 -3.42 1.41
C GLN A 358 -2.44 -2.23 1.42
N GLU A 359 -3.03 -1.93 0.26
CA GLU A 359 -3.94 -0.78 0.09
C GLU A 359 -5.33 -1.09 0.67
N ARG A 360 -5.83 -2.31 0.46
CA ARG A 360 -7.17 -2.70 0.91
C ARG A 360 -7.21 -4.15 1.35
N LEU A 361 -7.73 -4.40 2.54
CA LEU A 361 -8.15 -5.75 2.95
C LEU A 361 -9.56 -6.01 2.40
N LEU A 362 -9.70 -7.06 1.60
CA LEU A 362 -10.95 -7.40 0.91
C LEU A 362 -11.72 -8.47 1.69
N GLU A 363 -11.02 -9.51 2.12
CA GLU A 363 -11.58 -10.61 2.90
C GLU A 363 -10.60 -11.02 4.00
N ASN A 364 -11.13 -11.44 5.14
CA ASN A 364 -10.36 -11.99 6.25
C ASN A 364 -11.23 -12.99 7.00
N THR A 365 -10.89 -14.27 6.89
CA THR A 365 -11.61 -15.37 7.53
C THR A 365 -10.66 -16.16 8.42
N PHE A 366 -11.21 -16.72 9.49
CA PHE A 366 -10.49 -17.60 10.41
C PHE A 366 -11.15 -18.98 10.36
N THR A 367 -10.34 -20.02 10.20
CA THR A 367 -10.76 -21.42 10.23
C THR A 367 -9.93 -22.17 11.25
N ASP A 368 -10.53 -23.17 11.88
CA ASP A 368 -9.84 -24.02 12.86
C ASP A 368 -8.72 -24.86 12.23
#